data_AF-A0A1M5PKU4-F1
#
_entry.id   AF-A0A1M5PKU4-F1
#
_cell.length_a   1.000
_cell.length_b   1.000
_cell.length_c   1.000
_cell.angle_alpha   90.00
_cell.angle_beta   90.00
_cell.angle_gamma   90.00
#
_symmetry.space_group_name_H-M   'P 1'
#
loop_
_entity.id
_entity.type
_entity.pdbx_description
1 polymer ?
#
loop_
_entity_poly.entity_id
_entity_poly.type
_entity_poly.pdbx_seq_one_letter_code
_entity_poly.pdbx_strand_id
1 'polypeptide(L)'
;MRKIILWYSIMTMCFVSNAIADPKDDAKVIASASITPEILEETFLSLRPSVVASLSRAYSERNISPPATDEFYDLLLEELTNVIGELTQDVVVDYYSNNFSENELSEIATFFRSDAGQAYVSRTPDMMRQMTEVTNTFALEAIRIAANRMESRIQEEGLVVVEDPDHLSRLLDVLK
;
A
#
# COMPACT_ATOMS: atom_id res chain seq x y z
N MET A 1 -20.38 74.72 4.55
CA MET A 1 -21.23 73.55 4.79
C MET A 1 -20.98 72.50 3.70
N ARG A 2 -20.52 71.31 4.12
CA ARG A 2 -20.62 70.00 3.44
C ARG A 2 -20.04 69.87 2.02
N LYS A 3 -18.73 69.68 1.95
CA LYS A 3 -18.07 68.76 0.99
C LYS A 3 -17.08 67.93 1.82
N ILE A 4 -16.72 66.72 1.35
CA ILE A 4 -15.73 65.79 1.92
C ILE A 4 -16.31 64.75 2.90
N ILE A 5 -17.10 63.78 2.41
CA ILE A 5 -17.06 62.38 2.88
C ILE A 5 -17.51 61.51 1.70
N LEU A 6 -16.59 61.13 0.81
CA LEU A 6 -16.88 60.23 -0.31
C LEU A 6 -15.58 59.60 -0.82
N TRP A 7 -14.79 58.96 0.06
CA TRP A 7 -13.48 58.39 -0.35
C TRP A 7 -13.00 57.19 0.47
N TYR A 8 -13.91 56.33 0.99
CA TYR A 8 -13.53 55.08 1.68
C TYR A 8 -14.32 53.87 1.18
N SER A 9 -14.26 53.62 -0.12
CA SER A 9 -14.68 52.34 -0.69
C SER A 9 -13.63 51.87 -1.69
N ILE A 10 -12.39 51.74 -1.24
CA ILE A 10 -11.42 50.85 -1.88
C ILE A 10 -11.85 49.44 -1.46
N MET A 11 -12.79 48.93 -2.24
CA MET A 11 -13.17 47.53 -2.31
C MET A 11 -11.91 46.78 -2.76
N THR A 12 -11.12 46.32 -1.80
CA THR A 12 -10.01 45.39 -2.01
C THR A 12 -10.63 44.10 -2.56
N MET A 13 -10.83 44.06 -3.87
CA MET A 13 -11.04 42.83 -4.61
C MET A 13 -9.75 42.04 -4.44
N CYS A 14 -9.73 41.18 -3.42
CA CYS A 14 -8.80 40.08 -3.37
C CYS A 14 -9.06 39.26 -4.64
N PHE A 15 -8.27 39.52 -5.68
CA PHE A 15 -8.08 38.56 -6.74
C PHE A 15 -7.48 37.34 -6.05
N VAL A 16 -8.36 36.41 -5.64
CA VAL A 16 -7.95 35.04 -5.43
C VAL A 16 -7.54 34.59 -6.83
N SER A 17 -6.26 34.77 -7.15
CA SER A 17 -5.64 34.03 -8.22
C SER A 17 -5.87 32.58 -7.86
N ASN A 18 -6.91 31.97 -8.42
CA ASN A 18 -6.97 30.53 -8.52
C ASN A 18 -5.68 30.17 -9.26
N ALA A 19 -4.65 29.79 -8.51
CA ALA A 19 -3.47 29.19 -9.08
C ALA A 19 -4.02 28.06 -9.93
N ILE A 20 -3.95 28.21 -11.25
CA ILE A 20 -4.36 27.16 -12.16
C ILE A 20 -3.43 26.00 -11.83
N ALA A 21 -3.98 25.01 -11.14
CA ALA A 21 -3.22 23.86 -10.69
C ALA A 21 -2.73 23.13 -11.93
N ASP A 22 -1.43 22.86 -12.01
CA ASP A 22 -0.84 22.08 -13.10
C ASP A 22 -1.17 20.60 -12.83
N PRO A 23 -1.95 19.92 -13.68
CA PRO A 23 -2.31 18.52 -13.49
C PRO A 23 -1.09 17.61 -13.29
N LYS A 24 0.04 17.95 -13.92
CA LYS A 24 1.28 17.18 -13.78
C LYS A 24 1.92 17.39 -12.41
N ASP A 25 1.88 18.60 -11.86
CA ASP A 25 2.40 18.87 -10.52
C ASP A 25 1.48 18.30 -9.43
N ASP A 26 0.17 18.31 -9.65
CA ASP A 26 -0.77 17.63 -8.77
C ASP A 26 -0.54 16.11 -8.77
N ALA A 27 -0.36 15.51 -9.94
CA ALA A 27 0.00 14.08 -10.04
C ALA A 27 1.30 13.74 -9.32
N LYS A 28 2.33 14.61 -9.36
CA LYS A 28 3.58 14.43 -8.58
C LYS A 28 3.33 14.47 -7.07
N VAL A 29 2.49 15.39 -6.61
CA VAL A 29 2.14 15.47 -5.17
C VAL A 29 1.45 14.18 -4.73
N ILE A 30 0.52 13.68 -5.54
CA ILE A 30 -0.19 12.43 -5.26
C ILE A 30 0.79 11.25 -5.26
N ALA A 31 1.68 11.17 -6.25
CA ALA A 31 2.66 10.09 -6.35
C ALA A 31 3.58 10.04 -5.12
N SER A 32 4.16 11.17 -4.73
CA SER A 32 5.03 11.26 -3.54
C SER A 32 4.31 10.95 -2.23
N ALA A 33 3.00 11.19 -2.16
CA ALA A 33 2.19 10.85 -0.99
C ALA A 33 1.75 9.38 -0.96
N SER A 34 1.69 8.73 -2.13
CA SER A 34 1.21 7.35 -2.28
C SER A 34 2.32 6.32 -2.15
N ILE A 35 3.54 6.65 -2.58
CA ILE A 35 4.73 5.81 -2.48
C ILE A 35 5.78 6.58 -1.69
N THR A 36 5.71 6.50 -0.36
CA THR A 36 6.76 7.04 0.50
C THR A 36 7.85 6.00 0.74
N PRO A 37 9.08 6.41 1.06
CA PRO A 37 10.14 5.49 1.47
C PRO A 37 9.71 4.55 2.59
N GLU A 38 8.95 5.05 3.58
CA GLU A 38 8.48 4.26 4.72
C GLU A 38 7.45 3.20 4.31
N ILE A 39 6.55 3.51 3.36
CA ILE A 39 5.60 2.53 2.82
C ILE A 39 6.35 1.43 2.06
N LEU A 40 7.34 1.80 1.25
CA LEU A 40 8.16 0.83 0.53
C LEU A 40 8.98 -0.02 1.49
N GLU A 41 9.61 0.57 2.50
CA GLU A 41 10.38 -0.14 3.52
C GLU A 41 9.53 -1.16 4.27
N GLU A 42 8.37 -0.76 4.81
CA GLU A 42 7.45 -1.70 5.48
C GLU A 42 6.98 -2.82 4.55
N THR A 43 6.72 -2.49 3.29
CA THR A 43 6.35 -3.49 2.28
C THR A 43 7.50 -4.49 2.07
N PHE A 44 8.74 -4.03 1.91
CA PHE A 44 9.90 -4.90 1.72
C PHE A 44 10.25 -5.71 2.96
N LEU A 45 10.12 -5.14 4.15
CA LEU A 45 10.28 -5.85 5.42
C LEU A 45 9.26 -7.00 5.53
N SER A 46 8.01 -6.77 5.14
CA SER A 46 6.98 -7.82 5.11
C SER A 46 7.30 -8.95 4.12
N LEU A 47 7.99 -8.62 3.02
CA LEU A 47 8.38 -9.57 1.97
C LEU A 47 9.74 -10.23 2.22
N ARG A 48 10.52 -9.75 3.19
CA ARG A 48 11.88 -10.22 3.50
C ARG A 48 12.00 -11.75 3.54
N PRO A 49 11.13 -12.52 4.25
CA PRO A 49 11.26 -13.98 4.28
C PRO A 49 11.14 -14.63 2.89
N SER A 50 10.24 -14.12 2.04
CA SER A 50 10.03 -14.62 0.68
C SER A 50 11.20 -14.27 -0.25
N VAL A 51 11.73 -13.04 -0.14
CA VAL A 51 12.91 -12.59 -0.89
C VAL A 51 14.13 -13.41 -0.51
N VAL A 52 14.41 -13.59 0.78
CA VAL A 52 15.54 -14.39 1.29
C VAL A 52 15.43 -15.85 0.84
N ALA A 53 14.24 -16.46 0.92
CA ALA A 53 14.02 -17.83 0.47
C ALA A 53 14.25 -17.98 -1.05
N SER A 54 13.78 -17.01 -1.85
CA SER A 54 13.94 -17.01 -3.29
C SER A 54 15.40 -16.84 -3.70
N LEU A 55 16.13 -15.92 -3.05
CA LEU A 55 17.57 -15.71 -3.28
C LEU A 55 18.38 -16.95 -2.88
N SER A 56 18.08 -17.55 -1.74
CA SER A 56 18.76 -18.77 -1.27
C SER A 56 18.58 -19.92 -2.26
N ARG A 57 17.38 -20.05 -2.86
CA ARG A 57 17.13 -21.01 -3.93
C ARG A 57 17.96 -20.69 -5.18
N ALA A 58 17.96 -19.43 -5.63
CA ALA A 58 18.72 -19.00 -6.81
C ALA A 58 20.25 -19.20 -6.64
N TYR A 59 20.78 -18.98 -5.43
CA TYR A 59 22.17 -19.29 -5.11
C TYR A 59 22.45 -20.79 -5.18
N SER A 60 21.58 -21.61 -4.58
CA SER A 60 21.71 -23.07 -4.59
C SER A 60 21.69 -23.65 -6.01
N GLU A 61 20.81 -23.17 -6.87
CA GLU A 61 20.71 -23.57 -8.29
C GLU A 61 22.00 -23.29 -9.08
N ARG A 62 22.80 -22.32 -8.62
CA ARG A 62 24.08 -21.93 -9.25
C ARG A 62 25.30 -22.47 -8.52
N ASN A 63 25.13 -23.33 -7.51
CA ASN A 63 26.19 -23.81 -6.62
C ASN A 63 26.96 -22.66 -5.94
N ILE A 64 26.27 -21.56 -5.63
CA ILE A 64 26.80 -20.42 -4.89
C ILE A 64 26.34 -20.55 -3.44
N SER A 65 27.24 -20.30 -2.48
CA SER A 65 26.86 -20.23 -1.07
C SER A 65 26.16 -18.89 -0.80
N PRO A 66 24.96 -18.88 -0.20
CA PRO A 66 24.29 -17.63 0.13
C PRO A 66 25.10 -16.84 1.18
N PRO A 67 24.96 -15.51 1.21
CA PRO A 67 25.51 -14.69 2.30
C PRO A 67 25.04 -15.21 3.66
N ALA A 68 25.97 -15.27 4.62
CA ALA A 68 25.69 -15.82 5.94
C ALA A 68 25.13 -14.79 6.94
N THR A 69 25.06 -13.51 6.55
CA THR A 69 24.67 -12.42 7.45
C THR A 69 23.39 -11.74 7.00
N ASP A 70 22.55 -11.41 7.98
CA ASP A 70 21.33 -10.62 7.80
C ASP A 70 21.64 -9.21 7.24
N GLU A 71 22.80 -8.65 7.58
CA GLU A 71 23.29 -7.35 7.11
C GLU A 71 23.32 -7.24 5.57
N PHE A 72 23.66 -8.32 4.86
CA PHE A 72 23.62 -8.31 3.39
C PHE A 72 22.19 -8.10 2.88
N TYR A 73 21.23 -8.80 3.49
CA TYR A 73 19.83 -8.72 3.07
C TYR A 73 19.21 -7.38 3.45
N ASP A 74 19.62 -6.79 4.57
CA ASP A 74 19.16 -5.47 4.98
C ASP A 74 19.64 -4.40 4.00
N LEU A 75 20.93 -4.42 3.63
CA LEU A 75 21.49 -3.55 2.59
C LEU A 75 20.80 -3.75 1.22
N LEU A 76 20.49 -5.00 0.87
CA LEU A 76 19.78 -5.31 -0.37
C LEU A 76 18.37 -4.72 -0.38
N LEU A 77 17.64 -4.83 0.74
CA LEU A 77 16.27 -4.30 0.84
C LEU A 77 16.26 -2.76 0.85
N GLU A 78 17.25 -2.14 1.49
CA GLU A 78 17.44 -0.69 1.44
C GLU A 78 17.67 -0.22 -0.01
N GLU A 79 18.59 -0.87 -0.73
CA GLU A 79 18.86 -0.53 -2.13
C GLU A 79 17.65 -0.78 -3.04
N LEU A 80 16.92 -1.88 -2.84
CA LEU A 80 15.68 -2.14 -3.57
C LEU A 80 14.63 -1.07 -3.31
N THR A 81 14.50 -0.59 -2.07
CA THR A 81 13.57 0.48 -1.69
C THR A 81 13.90 1.76 -2.45
N ASN A 82 15.18 2.15 -2.49
CA ASN A 82 15.63 3.33 -3.22
C ASN A 82 15.37 3.22 -4.72
N VAL A 83 15.83 2.13 -5.34
CA VAL A 83 15.68 1.89 -6.78
C VAL A 83 14.21 1.87 -7.19
N ILE A 84 13.34 1.23 -6.40
CA ILE A 84 11.92 1.16 -6.70
C ILE A 84 11.24 2.51 -6.51
N GLY A 85 11.61 3.27 -5.48
CA GLY A 85 11.15 4.65 -5.32
C GLY A 85 11.47 5.50 -6.54
N GLU A 86 12.71 5.43 -7.03
CA GLU A 86 13.14 6.16 -8.24
C GLU A 86 12.39 5.70 -9.50
N LEU A 87 12.24 4.39 -9.71
CA LEU A 87 11.62 3.84 -10.91
C LEU A 87 10.10 4.01 -10.95
N THR A 88 9.45 4.01 -9.79
CA THR A 88 7.98 4.01 -9.73
C THR A 88 7.39 5.41 -9.74
N GLN A 89 8.15 6.45 -9.36
CA GLN A 89 7.63 7.80 -9.27
C GLN A 89 7.00 8.28 -10.59
N ASP A 90 7.74 8.18 -11.70
CA ASP A 90 7.25 8.59 -13.01
C ASP A 90 6.08 7.72 -13.49
N VAL A 91 6.11 6.41 -13.20
CA VAL A 91 5.03 5.48 -13.54
C VAL A 91 3.74 5.84 -12.81
N VAL A 92 3.82 6.22 -11.54
CA VAL A 92 2.66 6.62 -10.76
C VAL A 92 2.14 7.98 -11.22
N VAL A 93 3.02 8.94 -11.51
CA VAL A 93 2.62 10.23 -12.09
C VAL A 93 1.85 9.99 -13.40
N ASP A 94 2.39 9.20 -14.31
CA ASP A 94 1.74 8.87 -15.58
C ASP A 94 0.42 8.14 -15.36
N TYR A 95 0.35 7.22 -14.40
CA TYR A 95 -0.90 6.53 -14.05
C TYR A 95 -1.97 7.54 -13.63
N TYR A 96 -1.66 8.44 -12.70
CA TYR A 96 -2.64 9.44 -12.24
C TYR A 96 -3.02 10.41 -13.36
N SER A 97 -2.06 10.93 -14.13
CA SER A 97 -2.33 11.84 -15.24
C SER A 97 -3.20 11.23 -16.34
N ASN A 98 -3.13 9.92 -16.56
CA ASN A 98 -3.90 9.24 -17.61
C ASN A 98 -5.29 8.75 -17.15
N ASN A 99 -5.50 8.59 -15.84
CA ASN A 99 -6.72 7.95 -15.32
C ASN A 99 -7.65 8.90 -14.55
N PHE A 100 -7.20 10.12 -14.24
CA PHE A 100 -7.98 11.11 -13.51
C PHE A 100 -8.06 12.42 -14.30
N SER A 101 -9.18 13.10 -14.19
CA SER A 101 -9.36 14.44 -14.74
C SER A 101 -8.52 15.48 -13.98
N GLU A 102 -8.26 16.62 -14.61
CA GLU A 102 -7.52 17.72 -13.99
C GLU A 102 -8.15 18.18 -12.66
N ASN A 103 -9.48 18.20 -12.57
CA ASN A 103 -10.19 18.58 -11.36
C ASN A 103 -10.02 17.52 -10.24
N GLU A 104 -10.11 16.23 -10.57
CA GLU A 104 -9.88 15.15 -9.60
C GLU A 104 -8.44 15.17 -9.09
N LEU A 105 -7.45 15.38 -9.97
CA LEU A 105 -6.04 15.50 -9.56
C LEU A 105 -5.85 16.67 -8.59
N SER A 106 -6.42 17.83 -8.90
CA SER A 106 -6.36 19.01 -8.03
C SER A 106 -7.00 18.78 -6.66
N GLU A 107 -8.16 18.12 -6.62
CA GLU A 107 -8.85 17.79 -5.36
C GLU A 107 -8.04 16.80 -4.50
N ILE A 108 -7.50 15.74 -5.10
CA ILE A 108 -6.69 14.74 -4.38
C ILE A 108 -5.37 15.39 -3.91
N ALA A 109 -4.70 16.16 -4.76
CA ALA A 109 -3.48 16.88 -4.38
C ALA A 109 -3.75 17.91 -3.27
N THR A 110 -4.90 18.59 -3.31
CA THR A 110 -5.34 19.49 -2.23
C THR A 110 -5.52 18.74 -0.91
N PHE A 111 -6.14 17.57 -0.94
CA PHE A 111 -6.23 16.72 0.24
C PHE A 111 -4.84 16.37 0.77
N PHE A 112 -3.94 15.85 -0.07
CA PHE A 112 -2.59 15.48 0.39
C PHE A 112 -1.76 16.66 0.88
N ARG A 113 -2.00 17.89 0.40
CA ARG A 113 -1.36 19.10 0.94
C ARG A 113 -1.93 19.57 2.28
N SER A 114 -3.13 19.13 2.65
CA SER A 114 -3.77 19.52 3.91
C SER A 114 -3.15 18.81 5.13
N ASP A 115 -3.33 19.40 6.32
CA ASP A 115 -2.89 18.79 7.59
C ASP A 115 -3.45 17.37 7.77
N ALA A 116 -4.70 17.15 7.36
CA ALA A 116 -5.35 15.85 7.43
C ALA A 116 -4.71 14.83 6.46
N GLY A 117 -4.38 15.26 5.24
CA GLY A 117 -3.70 14.41 4.26
C GLY A 117 -2.28 14.06 4.67
N GLN A 118 -1.52 15.02 5.20
CA GLN A 118 -0.18 14.77 5.75
C GLN A 118 -0.21 13.85 6.98
N ALA A 119 -1.21 14.02 7.85
CA ALA A 119 -1.44 13.11 8.97
C ALA A 119 -1.87 11.70 8.51
N TYR A 120 -2.64 11.61 7.42
CA TYR A 120 -3.00 10.33 6.82
C TYR A 120 -1.75 9.62 6.29
N VAL A 121 -0.95 10.28 5.45
CA VAL A 121 0.29 9.72 4.88
C VAL A 121 1.25 9.24 5.97
N SER A 122 1.51 10.07 6.98
CA SER A 122 2.43 9.71 8.07
C SER A 122 1.94 8.55 8.96
N ARG A 123 0.62 8.30 9.02
CA ARG A 123 0.04 7.20 9.80
C ARG A 123 -0.21 5.93 8.99
N THR A 124 -0.19 6.00 7.67
CA THR A 124 -0.43 4.86 6.78
C THR A 124 0.52 3.68 7.06
N PRO A 125 1.85 3.87 7.20
CA PRO A 125 2.76 2.76 7.51
C PRO A 125 2.39 2.03 8.82
N ASP A 126 2.17 2.78 9.89
CA ASP A 126 1.77 2.21 11.18
C ASP A 126 0.41 1.50 11.12
N MET A 127 -0.54 2.06 10.36
CA MET A 127 -1.84 1.43 10.12
C MET A 127 -1.67 0.11 9.37
N MET A 128 -0.83 0.06 8.33
CA MET A 128 -0.53 -1.17 7.59
C MET A 128 0.13 -2.23 8.47
N ARG A 129 1.06 -1.83 9.34
CA ARG A 129 1.72 -2.74 10.30
C ARG A 129 0.71 -3.35 11.27
N GLN A 130 -0.15 -2.52 11.87
CA GLN A 130 -1.21 -2.98 12.77
C GLN A 130 -2.22 -3.88 12.04
N MET A 131 -2.61 -3.53 10.81
CA MET A 131 -3.50 -4.38 10.01
C MET A 131 -2.88 -5.75 9.75
N THR A 132 -1.59 -5.83 9.46
CA THR A 132 -0.87 -7.10 9.25
C THR A 132 -0.91 -7.97 10.51
N GLU A 133 -0.64 -7.41 11.69
CA GLU A 133 -0.71 -8.14 12.97
C GLU A 133 -2.12 -8.66 13.27
N VAL A 134 -3.12 -7.81 13.03
CA VAL A 134 -4.53 -8.16 13.19
C VAL A 134 -4.91 -9.27 12.23
N THR A 135 -4.54 -9.17 10.95
CA THR A 135 -4.81 -10.20 9.95
C THR A 135 -4.16 -11.52 10.32
N ASN A 136 -2.91 -11.53 10.82
CA ASN A 136 -2.26 -12.75 11.27
C ASN A 136 -3.00 -13.41 12.45
N THR A 137 -3.52 -12.61 13.38
CA THR A 137 -4.30 -13.10 14.52
C THR A 137 -5.63 -13.71 14.08
N PHE A 138 -6.34 -13.05 13.17
CA PHE A 138 -7.63 -13.53 12.67
C PHE A 138 -7.50 -14.62 11.61
N ALA A 139 -6.35 -14.75 10.94
CA ALA A 139 -6.14 -15.74 9.89
C ALA A 139 -6.34 -17.18 10.40
N LEU A 140 -5.77 -17.51 11.56
CA LEU A 140 -5.91 -18.86 12.14
C LEU A 140 -7.37 -19.17 12.50
N GLU A 141 -8.07 -18.21 13.10
CA GLU A 141 -9.49 -18.37 13.43
C GLU A 141 -10.35 -18.45 12.16
N ALA A 142 -10.05 -17.65 11.14
CA ALA A 142 -10.72 -17.70 9.84
C ALA A 142 -10.50 -19.05 9.14
N ILE A 143 -9.29 -19.61 9.18
CA ILE A 143 -8.97 -20.94 8.65
C ILE A 143 -9.80 -22.00 9.39
N ARG A 144 -9.84 -21.95 10.72
CA ARG A 144 -10.63 -22.89 11.53
C ARG A 144 -12.12 -22.83 11.20
N ILE A 145 -12.68 -21.62 11.10
CA ILE A 145 -14.08 -21.41 10.70
C ILE A 145 -14.32 -21.93 9.27
N ALA A 146 -13.40 -21.65 8.35
CA ALA A 146 -13.49 -22.09 6.97
C ALA A 146 -13.43 -23.61 6.84
N ALA A 147 -12.54 -24.29 7.57
CA ALA A 147 -12.42 -25.75 7.59
C ALA A 147 -13.72 -26.42 8.04
N ASN A 148 -14.34 -25.92 9.13
CA ASN A 148 -15.62 -26.44 9.60
C ASN A 148 -16.76 -26.23 8.59
N ARG A 149 -16.81 -25.05 7.93
CA ARG A 149 -17.80 -24.80 6.87
C ARG A 149 -17.57 -25.67 5.63
N MET A 150 -16.31 -25.97 5.33
CA MET A 150 -15.93 -26.79 4.19
C MET A 150 -16.36 -28.24 4.38
N GLU A 151 -16.28 -28.78 5.59
CA GLU A 151 -16.80 -30.11 5.93
C GLU A 151 -18.29 -30.25 5.59
N SER A 152 -19.12 -29.30 6.03
CA SER A 152 -20.55 -29.29 5.74
C SER A 152 -20.82 -29.19 4.23
N ARG A 153 -20.10 -28.31 3.52
CA ARG A 153 -20.29 -28.13 2.07
C ARG A 153 -19.86 -29.34 1.25
N ILE A 154 -18.76 -30.01 1.60
CA ILE A 154 -18.30 -31.22 0.90
C ILE A 154 -19.36 -32.34 1.00
N GLN A 155 -20.02 -32.47 2.15
CA GLN A 155 -21.10 -33.43 2.36
C GLN A 155 -22.37 -33.06 1.59
N GLU A 156 -22.78 -31.78 1.63
CA GLU A 156 -23.98 -31.28 0.92
C GLU A 156 -23.84 -31.34 -0.60
N GLU A 157 -22.66 -30.99 -1.13
CA GLU A 157 -22.40 -30.96 -2.57
C GLU A 157 -22.03 -32.34 -3.14
N GLY A 158 -21.97 -33.38 -2.30
CA GLY A 158 -21.63 -34.74 -2.74
C GLY A 158 -20.21 -34.85 -3.30
N LEU A 159 -19.31 -33.94 -2.91
CA LEU A 159 -17.92 -33.87 -3.37
C LEU A 159 -17.02 -34.94 -2.72
N VAL A 160 -17.61 -35.91 -2.02
CA VAL A 160 -16.91 -37.07 -1.48
C VAL A 160 -16.52 -38.01 -2.63
N VAL A 161 -15.44 -37.66 -3.33
CA VAL A 161 -14.65 -38.58 -4.14
C VAL A 161 -13.37 -38.86 -3.36
N VAL A 162 -13.51 -39.54 -2.23
CA VAL A 162 -12.37 -40.15 -1.56
C VAL A 162 -12.74 -41.58 -1.27
N GLU A 163 -11.99 -42.52 -1.83
CA GLU A 163 -12.20 -43.97 -1.65
C GLU A 163 -12.07 -44.39 -0.18
N ASP A 164 -11.47 -43.54 0.65
CA ASP A 164 -11.26 -43.71 2.09
C ASP A 164 -11.93 -42.57 2.89
N PRO A 165 -13.00 -42.86 3.66
CA PRO A 165 -13.71 -41.90 4.52
C PRO A 165 -12.81 -41.17 5.54
N ASP A 166 -11.72 -41.79 5.99
CA ASP A 166 -10.82 -41.21 7.02
C ASP A 166 -9.83 -40.19 6.44
N HIS A 167 -9.73 -40.08 5.11
CA HIS A 167 -8.77 -39.18 4.47
C HIS A 167 -9.25 -37.72 4.52
N LEU A 168 -10.55 -37.47 4.34
CA LEU A 168 -11.12 -36.13 4.46
C LEU A 168 -10.99 -35.59 5.88
N SER A 169 -11.28 -36.41 6.89
CA SER A 169 -11.12 -36.02 8.30
C SER A 169 -9.67 -35.67 8.64
N ARG A 170 -8.69 -36.44 8.15
CA ARG A 170 -7.26 -36.12 8.32
C ARG A 170 -6.84 -34.82 7.63
N LEU A 171 -7.35 -34.54 6.44
CA LEU A 171 -7.07 -33.28 5.73
C LEU A 171 -7.66 -32.07 6.47
N LEU A 172 -8.88 -32.19 7.00
CA LEU A 172 -9.54 -31.14 7.76
C LEU A 172 -8.89 -30.92 9.13
N ASP A 173 -8.36 -31.97 9.77
CA ASP A 173 -7.62 -31.85 11.03
C ASP A 173 -6.29 -31.11 10.88
N VAL A 174 -5.64 -31.15 9.71
CA VAL A 174 -4.42 -30.35 9.44
C VAL A 174 -4.73 -28.84 9.41
N LEU A 175 -5.99 -28.46 9.20
CA LEU A 175 -6.44 -27.07 9.13
C LEU A 175 -7.00 -26.53 10.46
N LYS A 176 -7.09 -27.37 11.51
CA LYS A 176 -7.61 -27.01 12.85
C LYS A 176 -6.49 -26.78 13.84
#